data_AF-A0A1Q7IDX4-F1
#
_entry.id   AF-A0A1Q7IDX4-F1
#
_cell.length_a   1.000
_cell.length_b   1.000
_cell.length_c   1.000
_cell.angle_alpha   90.00
_cell.angle_beta   90.00
_cell.angle_gamma   90.00
#
_symmetry.space_group_name_H-M   'P 1'
#
loop_
_entity.id
_entity.type
_entity.pdbx_description
1 polymer ?
#
loop_
_entity_poly.entity_id
_entity_poly.type
_entity_poly.pdbx_seq_one_letter_code
_entity_poly.pdbx_strand_id
1 'polypeptide(L)'
;MTTATTVDRSEFRHILFSGTIVGLVTSAAVIAFLVVSRLLPAGIVAALLGTLIVLAAGVSAAFLPAFFATSRTTQGIASAAAIGLWGTIVFMAVDIVVLRPLHAFPWTWDAVAGGSTWWYLPIWWMLGTFLAWMGGIVTAARARRGGEVSIPALALPVVVGAAAVALILTLARLHIYLPVAAGAGFAVVLTGRALGSIVRKA
;
A
#
# COMPACT_ATOMS: atom_id res chain seq x y z
N MET A 1 8.67 -17.47 34.82
CA MET A 1 9.32 -16.23 34.32
C MET A 1 9.90 -16.52 32.94
N THR A 2 9.01 -16.74 31.97
CA THR A 2 9.31 -17.27 30.62
C THR A 2 8.52 -16.50 29.56
N THR A 3 8.03 -15.31 29.90
CA THR A 3 6.82 -14.72 29.29
C THR A 3 7.04 -13.48 28.45
N ALA A 4 8.15 -12.75 28.58
CA ALA A 4 8.41 -11.56 27.76
C ALA A 4 9.23 -11.88 26.51
N THR A 5 10.40 -12.50 26.68
CA THR A 5 11.35 -12.77 25.58
C THR A 5 10.84 -13.77 24.54
N THR A 6 9.98 -14.71 24.94
CA THR A 6 9.34 -15.68 24.04
C THR A 6 8.21 -15.03 23.24
N VAL A 7 7.43 -14.15 23.86
CA VAL A 7 6.39 -13.35 23.20
C VAL A 7 7.02 -12.42 22.17
N ASP A 8 8.09 -11.70 22.52
CA ASP A 8 8.79 -10.78 21.59
C ASP A 8 9.32 -11.49 20.33
N ARG A 9 9.94 -12.67 20.50
CA ARG A 9 10.42 -13.49 19.36
C ARG A 9 9.28 -13.96 18.47
N SER A 10 8.15 -14.32 19.07
CA SER A 10 6.97 -14.77 18.33
C SER A 10 6.34 -13.62 17.52
N GLU A 11 6.26 -12.42 18.10
CA GLU A 11 5.77 -11.22 17.43
C GLU A 11 6.67 -10.83 16.26
N PHE A 12 7.99 -10.84 16.46
CA PHE A 12 8.94 -10.54 15.39
C PHE A 12 8.82 -11.52 14.22
N ARG A 13 8.76 -12.83 14.49
CA ARG A 13 8.57 -13.86 13.45
C ARG A 13 7.26 -13.67 12.70
N HIS A 14 6.18 -13.33 13.40
CA HIS A 14 4.88 -13.05 12.79
C HIS A 14 4.92 -11.83 11.87
N ILE A 15 5.59 -10.75 12.29
CA ILE A 15 5.78 -9.54 11.49
C ILE A 15 6.54 -9.88 10.20
N LEU A 16 7.64 -10.63 10.30
CA LEU A 16 8.42 -11.01 9.12
C LEU A 16 7.60 -11.88 8.15
N PHE A 17 6.94 -12.91 8.65
CA PHE A 17 6.14 -13.80 7.80
C PHE A 17 4.99 -13.05 7.11
N SER A 18 4.24 -12.26 7.87
CA SER A 18 3.12 -11.47 7.38
C SER A 18 3.58 -10.41 6.37
N GLY A 19 4.69 -9.72 6.65
CA GLY A 19 5.25 -8.74 5.73
C GLY A 19 5.75 -9.38 4.46
N THR A 20 6.36 -10.57 4.51
CA THR A 20 6.73 -11.32 3.30
C THR A 20 5.53 -11.58 2.40
N ILE A 21 4.37 -11.97 2.95
CA ILE A 21 3.13 -12.12 2.17
C ILE A 21 2.73 -10.77 1.53
N VAL A 22 2.73 -9.68 2.30
CA VAL A 22 2.39 -8.34 1.79
C VAL A 22 3.32 -7.92 0.65
N GLY A 23 4.63 -8.18 0.79
CA GLY A 23 5.63 -7.85 -0.24
C GLY A 23 5.48 -8.66 -1.52
N LEU A 24 5.16 -9.96 -1.40
CA LEU A 24 4.89 -10.82 -2.56
C LEU A 24 3.60 -10.41 -3.28
N VAL A 25 2.54 -10.06 -2.53
CA VAL A 25 1.30 -9.52 -3.11
C VAL A 25 1.56 -8.21 -3.85
N THR A 26 2.35 -7.31 -3.26
CA THR A 26 2.75 -6.04 -3.88
C THR A 26 3.54 -6.29 -5.17
N SER A 27 4.50 -7.23 -5.13
CA SER A 27 5.29 -7.64 -6.31
C SER A 27 4.40 -8.18 -7.43
N ALA A 28 3.45 -9.05 -7.10
CA ALA A 28 2.50 -9.60 -8.07
C ALA A 28 1.63 -8.51 -8.71
N ALA A 29 1.18 -7.52 -7.92
CA ALA A 29 0.41 -6.39 -8.44
C ALA A 29 1.24 -5.51 -9.40
N VAL A 30 2.51 -5.24 -9.06
CA VAL A 30 3.43 -4.51 -9.95
C VAL A 30 3.66 -5.28 -11.24
N ILE A 31 3.90 -6.59 -11.17
CA ILE A 31 4.05 -7.44 -12.35
C ILE A 31 2.79 -7.41 -13.21
N ALA A 32 1.60 -7.55 -12.60
CA ALA A 32 0.33 -7.48 -13.32
C ALA A 32 0.14 -6.12 -14.01
N PHE A 33 0.50 -5.02 -13.33
CA PHE A 33 0.45 -3.68 -13.91
C PHE A 33 1.40 -3.56 -15.10
N LEU A 34 2.63 -4.07 -14.98
CA LEU A 34 3.61 -4.08 -16.06
C LEU A 34 3.13 -4.88 -17.27
N VAL A 35 2.55 -6.07 -17.04
CA VAL A 35 1.95 -6.90 -18.09
C VAL A 35 0.85 -6.14 -18.83
N VAL A 36 -0.07 -5.51 -18.10
CA VAL A 36 -1.14 -4.68 -18.70
C VAL A 36 -0.56 -3.52 -19.49
N SER A 37 0.42 -2.80 -18.95
CA SER A 37 1.02 -1.63 -19.60
C SER A 37 1.83 -1.96 -20.85
N ARG A 38 2.36 -3.18 -20.96
CA ARG A 38 3.22 -3.61 -22.07
C ARG A 38 2.45 -4.34 -23.16
N LEU A 39 1.46 -5.14 -22.78
CA LEU A 39 0.76 -6.02 -23.72
C LEU A 39 -0.50 -5.38 -24.31
N LEU A 40 -1.11 -4.41 -23.62
CA LEU A 40 -2.29 -3.73 -24.13
C LEU A 40 -1.94 -2.40 -24.80
N PRO A 41 -2.57 -2.08 -25.95
CA PRO A 41 -2.46 -0.76 -26.55
C PRO A 41 -2.91 0.33 -25.58
N ALA A 42 -2.25 1.50 -25.66
CA ALA A 42 -2.65 2.66 -24.91
C ALA A 42 -4.11 3.03 -25.22
N GLY A 43 -4.94 3.12 -24.18
CA GLY A 43 -6.37 3.36 -24.34
C GLY A 43 -7.13 3.17 -23.03
N ILE A 44 -8.44 3.37 -23.10
CA ILE A 44 -9.31 3.36 -21.90
C ILE A 44 -9.29 2.01 -21.18
N VAL A 45 -9.21 0.89 -21.91
CA VAL A 45 -9.19 -0.45 -21.32
C VAL A 45 -7.92 -0.68 -20.50
N ALA A 46 -6.75 -0.36 -21.06
CA ALA A 46 -5.48 -0.47 -20.36
C ALA A 46 -5.43 0.45 -19.13
N ALA A 47 -5.97 1.66 -19.24
CA ALA A 47 -6.07 2.61 -18.13
C ALA A 47 -6.98 2.08 -17.01
N LEU A 48 -8.17 1.56 -17.35
CA LEU A 48 -9.11 1.02 -16.35
C LEU A 48 -8.54 -0.22 -15.64
N LEU A 49 -7.93 -1.16 -16.38
CA LEU A 49 -7.28 -2.33 -15.78
C LEU A 49 -6.11 -1.93 -14.88
N GLY A 50 -5.27 -1.00 -15.33
CA GLY A 50 -4.19 -0.44 -14.52
C GLY A 50 -4.72 0.21 -13.24
N THR A 51 -5.83 0.95 -13.31
CA THR A 51 -6.48 1.56 -12.16
C THR A 51 -6.99 0.52 -11.17
N LEU A 52 -7.64 -0.55 -11.66
CA LEU A 52 -8.11 -1.65 -10.80
C LEU A 52 -6.95 -2.32 -10.07
N ILE A 53 -5.83 -2.57 -10.77
CA ILE A 53 -4.64 -3.16 -10.17
C ILE A 53 -4.05 -2.24 -9.10
N VAL A 54 -3.93 -0.94 -9.39
CA VAL A 54 -3.40 0.05 -8.44
C VAL A 54 -4.29 0.17 -7.20
N LEU A 55 -5.61 0.18 -7.37
CA LEU A 55 -6.55 0.24 -6.24
C LEU A 55 -6.51 -1.05 -5.41
N ALA A 56 -6.46 -2.21 -6.04
CA ALA A 56 -6.31 -3.49 -5.36
C ALA A 56 -4.98 -3.54 -4.57
N ALA A 57 -3.87 -3.12 -5.18
CA ALA A 57 -2.57 -3.02 -4.53
C ALA A 57 -2.61 -2.05 -3.33
N GLY A 58 -3.26 -0.89 -3.49
CA GLY A 58 -3.44 0.08 -2.41
C GLY A 58 -4.24 -0.49 -1.24
N VAL A 59 -5.32 -1.23 -1.52
CA VAL A 59 -6.12 -1.94 -0.50
C VAL A 59 -5.27 -2.97 0.22
N SER A 60 -4.53 -3.80 -0.50
CA SER A 60 -3.63 -4.80 0.08
C SER A 60 -2.56 -4.14 0.95
N ALA A 61 -1.86 -3.12 0.45
CA ALA A 61 -0.80 -2.43 1.18
C ALA A 61 -1.30 -1.70 2.44
N ALA A 62 -2.53 -1.17 2.41
CA ALA A 62 -3.10 -0.47 3.56
C ALA A 62 -3.71 -1.41 4.60
N PHE A 63 -4.50 -2.40 4.18
CA PHE A 63 -5.38 -3.15 5.09
C PHE A 63 -4.91 -4.58 5.38
N LEU A 64 -4.11 -5.21 4.52
CA LEU A 64 -3.58 -6.54 4.81
C LEU A 64 -2.62 -6.54 6.01
N PRO A 65 -1.71 -5.55 6.19
CA PRO A 65 -0.91 -5.43 7.41
C PRO A 65 -1.77 -5.27 8.67
N ALA A 66 -2.82 -4.46 8.59
CA ALA A 66 -3.73 -4.22 9.72
C ALA A 66 -4.54 -5.46 10.10
N PHE A 67 -4.92 -6.26 9.11
CA PHE A 67 -5.56 -7.56 9.31
C PHE A 67 -4.62 -8.54 10.03
N PHE A 68 -3.39 -8.72 9.55
CA PHE A 68 -2.41 -9.61 10.19
C PHE A 68 -2.00 -9.15 11.58
N ALA A 69 -1.90 -7.84 11.82
CA ALA A 69 -1.56 -7.27 13.11
C ALA A 69 -2.74 -7.22 14.09
N THR A 70 -3.96 -7.57 13.66
CA THR A 70 -5.19 -7.37 14.44
C THR A 70 -5.24 -5.96 15.05
N SER A 71 -5.09 -4.92 14.22
CA SER A 71 -4.90 -3.53 14.67
C SER A 71 -6.12 -2.96 15.40
N ARG A 72 -6.27 -3.30 16.69
CA ARG A 72 -7.32 -2.81 17.61
C ARG A 72 -6.74 -1.90 18.70
N THR A 73 -5.42 -1.99 18.92
CA THR A 73 -4.65 -1.26 19.93
C THR A 73 -3.56 -0.41 19.29
N THR A 74 -2.90 0.45 20.07
CA THR A 74 -1.73 1.21 19.59
C THR A 74 -0.60 0.28 19.15
N GLN A 75 -0.33 -0.79 19.90
CA GLN A 75 0.66 -1.80 19.52
C GLN A 75 0.28 -2.45 18.18
N GLY A 76 -0.98 -2.85 17.98
CA GLY A 76 -1.40 -3.44 16.70
C GLY A 76 -1.33 -2.47 15.52
N ILE A 77 -1.44 -1.15 15.74
CA ILE A 77 -1.19 -0.14 14.70
C ILE A 77 0.31 -0.08 14.36
N ALA A 78 1.18 -0.12 15.36
CA ALA A 78 2.63 -0.14 15.17
C ALA A 78 3.09 -1.43 14.47
N SER A 79 2.55 -2.58 14.85
CA SER A 79 2.82 -3.87 14.21
C SER A 79 2.38 -3.87 12.74
N ALA A 80 1.24 -3.24 12.40
CA ALA A 80 0.83 -3.09 11.00
C ALA A 80 1.84 -2.26 10.19
N ALA A 81 2.32 -1.15 10.76
CA ALA A 81 3.35 -0.33 10.12
C ALA A 81 4.67 -1.13 9.93
N ALA A 82 5.08 -1.93 10.91
CA ALA A 82 6.25 -2.80 10.83
C ALA A 82 6.09 -3.89 9.74
N ILE A 83 4.91 -4.51 9.64
CA ILE A 83 4.57 -5.46 8.58
C ILE A 83 4.65 -4.79 7.20
N GLY A 84 4.13 -3.55 7.07
CA GLY A 84 4.21 -2.76 5.84
C GLY A 84 5.65 -2.43 5.44
N LEU A 85 6.50 -2.04 6.40
CA LEU A 85 7.93 -1.80 6.18
C LEU A 85 8.63 -3.07 5.68
N TRP A 86 8.46 -4.19 6.38
CA TRP A 86 9.07 -5.45 5.96
C TRP A 86 8.56 -5.93 4.60
N GLY A 87 7.26 -5.81 4.34
CA GLY A 87 6.70 -6.13 3.02
C GLY A 87 7.27 -5.26 1.92
N THR A 88 7.56 -4.00 2.20
CA THR A 88 8.28 -3.13 1.26
C THR A 88 9.69 -3.65 0.99
N ILE A 89 10.42 -4.07 2.03
CA ILE A 89 11.76 -4.66 1.88
C ILE A 89 11.72 -5.88 0.97
N VAL A 90 10.73 -6.76 1.15
CA VAL A 90 10.54 -7.96 0.32
C VAL A 90 10.20 -7.57 -1.12
N PHE A 91 9.27 -6.63 -1.33
CA PHE A 91 8.97 -6.12 -2.68
C PHE A 91 10.21 -5.55 -3.36
N MET A 92 10.99 -4.73 -2.67
CA MET A 92 12.21 -4.16 -3.22
C MET A 92 13.25 -5.22 -3.55
N ALA A 93 13.36 -6.30 -2.76
CA ALA A 93 14.25 -7.41 -3.11
C ALA A 93 13.83 -8.03 -4.46
N VAL A 94 12.53 -8.23 -4.69
CA VAL A 94 12.01 -8.69 -5.98
C VAL A 94 12.26 -7.66 -7.08
N ASP A 95 12.00 -6.39 -6.80
CA ASP A 95 12.23 -5.27 -7.72
C ASP A 95 13.69 -5.24 -8.21
N ILE A 96 14.64 -5.30 -7.28
CA ILE A 96 16.07 -5.18 -7.54
C ILE A 96 16.65 -6.43 -8.19
N VAL A 97 16.29 -7.62 -7.68
CA VAL A 97 16.90 -8.88 -8.13
C VAL A 97 16.23 -9.41 -9.40
N VAL A 98 14.96 -9.09 -9.63
CA VAL A 98 14.17 -9.66 -10.73
C VAL A 98 13.73 -8.59 -11.72
N LEU A 99 12.99 -7.56 -11.28
CA LEU A 99 12.34 -6.64 -12.21
C LEU A 99 13.35 -5.71 -12.91
N ARG A 100 14.34 -5.20 -12.18
CA ARG A 100 15.37 -4.30 -12.72
C ARG A 100 16.26 -4.98 -13.77
N PRO A 101 16.81 -6.19 -13.55
CA PRO A 101 17.57 -6.91 -14.58
C PRO A 101 16.77 -7.21 -15.84
N LEU A 102 15.44 -7.29 -15.75
CA LEU A 102 14.54 -7.48 -16.88
C LEU A 102 14.11 -6.17 -17.55
N HIS A 103 14.74 -5.04 -17.19
CA HIS A 103 14.41 -3.70 -17.66
C HIS A 103 12.91 -3.40 -17.53
N ALA A 104 12.32 -3.75 -16.38
CA ALA A 104 10.89 -3.58 -16.12
C ALA A 104 10.42 -2.11 -16.20
N PHE A 105 11.28 -1.17 -15.82
CA PHE A 105 10.98 0.26 -15.78
C PHE A 105 11.80 1.03 -16.82
N PRO A 106 11.32 2.21 -17.27
CA PRO A 106 12.10 3.07 -18.16
C PRO A 106 13.41 3.50 -17.52
N TRP A 107 14.43 3.72 -18.37
CA TRP A 107 15.79 4.17 -18.01
C TRP A 107 15.84 5.40 -17.09
N THR A 108 14.75 6.18 -17.02
CA THR A 108 14.62 7.35 -16.15
C THR A 108 14.82 7.00 -14.67
N TRP A 109 14.46 5.80 -14.23
CA TRP A 109 14.71 5.36 -12.85
C TRP A 109 16.20 5.21 -12.53
N ASP A 110 17.00 4.76 -13.50
CA ASP A 110 18.45 4.70 -13.35
C ASP A 110 19.08 6.09 -13.52
N ALA A 111 18.52 6.94 -14.37
CA ALA A 111 19.03 8.29 -14.60
C ALA A 111 18.85 9.23 -13.40
N VAL A 112 17.75 9.13 -12.64
CA VAL A 112 17.45 10.02 -11.51
C VAL A 112 18.53 9.99 -10.41
N ALA A 113 19.30 8.90 -10.29
CA ALA A 113 20.36 8.81 -9.29
C ALA A 113 21.65 8.13 -9.79
N GLY A 114 21.92 8.21 -11.09
CA GLY A 114 23.14 7.66 -11.68
C GLY A 114 23.33 6.16 -11.44
N GLY A 115 22.26 5.38 -11.55
CA GLY A 115 22.24 3.92 -11.34
C GLY A 115 22.25 3.48 -9.88
N SER A 116 22.31 4.41 -8.92
CA SER A 116 22.22 4.08 -7.50
C SER A 116 20.81 3.64 -7.12
N THR A 117 20.70 2.60 -6.29
CA THR A 117 19.44 2.15 -5.70
C THR A 117 19.12 2.93 -4.41
N TRP A 118 20.10 3.61 -3.81
CA TRP A 118 19.96 4.21 -2.47
C TRP A 118 18.90 5.31 -2.35
N TRP A 119 18.66 6.08 -3.40
CA TRP A 119 17.73 7.22 -3.35
C TRP A 119 16.27 6.79 -3.23
N TYR A 120 15.91 5.60 -3.75
CA TYR A 120 14.52 5.20 -3.86
C TYR A 120 14.08 4.22 -2.77
N LEU A 121 15.02 3.56 -2.06
CA LEU A 121 14.70 2.71 -0.90
C LEU A 121 13.92 3.49 0.18
N PRO A 122 14.35 4.68 0.63
CA PRO A 122 13.65 5.41 1.69
C PRO A 122 12.23 5.84 1.28
N ILE A 123 12.03 6.18 0.01
CA ILE A 123 10.72 6.58 -0.53
C ILE A 123 9.73 5.42 -0.41
N TRP A 124 10.15 4.22 -0.83
CA TRP A 124 9.31 3.03 -0.70
C TRP A 124 9.06 2.68 0.76
N TRP A 125 10.10 2.74 1.61
CA TRP A 125 9.95 2.45 3.04
C TRP A 125 8.92 3.35 3.68
N MET A 126 9.01 4.66 3.41
CA MET A 126 8.04 5.63 3.89
C MET A 126 6.65 5.31 3.36
N LEU A 127 6.50 5.06 2.05
CA LEU A 127 5.20 4.81 1.43
C LEU A 127 4.51 3.55 2.00
N GLY A 128 5.21 2.42 2.03
CA GLY A 128 4.64 1.16 2.51
C GLY A 128 4.34 1.18 4.01
N THR A 129 5.24 1.78 4.81
CA THR A 129 4.99 1.99 6.25
C THR A 129 3.80 2.92 6.46
N PHE A 130 3.72 4.02 5.71
CA PHE A 130 2.65 5.01 5.82
C PHE A 130 1.28 4.43 5.49
N LEU A 131 1.14 3.73 4.36
CA LEU A 131 -0.14 3.13 3.96
C LEU A 131 -0.62 2.12 5.01
N ALA A 132 0.28 1.24 5.46
CA ALA A 132 -0.03 0.24 6.48
C ALA A 132 -0.40 0.89 7.83
N TRP A 133 0.30 1.97 8.20
CA TRP A 133 0.01 2.74 9.41
C TRP A 133 -1.37 3.42 9.36
N MET A 134 -1.68 4.11 8.25
CA MET A 134 -2.99 4.75 8.05
C MET A 134 -4.12 3.72 8.04
N GLY A 135 -3.94 2.58 7.36
CA GLY A 135 -4.89 1.47 7.37
C GLY A 135 -5.08 0.88 8.76
N GLY A 136 -4.01 0.73 9.54
CA GLY A 136 -4.05 0.34 10.96
C GLY A 136 -4.88 1.30 11.81
N ILE A 137 -4.69 2.61 11.64
CA ILE A 137 -5.45 3.65 12.36
C ILE A 137 -6.96 3.55 12.03
N VAL A 138 -7.31 3.46 10.75
CA VAL A 138 -8.71 3.37 10.30
C VAL A 138 -9.37 2.09 10.83
N THR A 139 -8.65 0.97 10.78
CA THR A 139 -9.09 -0.33 11.32
C THR A 139 -9.36 -0.25 12.81
N ALA A 140 -8.39 0.25 13.59
CA ALA A 140 -8.51 0.39 15.04
C ALA A 140 -9.65 1.35 15.43
N ALA A 141 -9.81 2.44 14.69
CA ALA A 141 -10.89 3.39 14.94
C ALA A 141 -12.28 2.81 14.67
N ARG A 142 -12.42 1.98 13.63
CA ARG A 142 -13.69 1.31 13.36
C ARG A 142 -13.98 0.21 14.38
N ALA A 143 -12.97 -0.57 14.77
CA ALA A 143 -13.09 -1.58 15.83
C ALA A 143 -13.59 -0.97 17.16
N ARG A 144 -13.01 0.16 17.59
CA ARG A 144 -13.43 0.86 18.82
C ARG A 144 -14.88 1.33 18.82
N ARG A 145 -15.47 1.56 17.64
CA ARG A 145 -16.87 1.98 17.49
C ARG A 145 -17.81 0.79 17.32
N GLY A 146 -17.35 -0.44 17.54
CA GLY A 146 -18.14 -1.66 17.31
C GLY A 146 -18.49 -1.91 15.84
N GLY A 147 -17.80 -1.24 14.90
CA GLY A 147 -18.07 -1.38 13.47
C GLY A 147 -17.39 -2.61 12.86
N GLU A 148 -17.91 -3.05 11.71
CA GLU A 148 -17.32 -4.14 10.93
C GLU A 148 -15.90 -3.79 10.44
N VAL A 149 -14.93 -4.69 10.68
CA VAL A 149 -13.51 -4.52 10.34
C VAL A 149 -13.04 -5.45 9.21
N SER A 150 -13.97 -5.99 8.42
CA SER A 150 -13.62 -6.72 7.21
C SER A 150 -12.88 -5.79 6.23
N ILE A 151 -11.92 -6.33 5.48
CA ILE A 151 -11.17 -5.56 4.47
C ILE A 151 -12.12 -4.86 3.49
N PRO A 152 -13.17 -5.51 2.93
CA PRO A 152 -14.12 -4.84 2.05
C PRO A 152 -14.81 -3.64 2.71
N ALA A 153 -15.27 -3.76 3.96
CA ALA A 153 -15.95 -2.67 4.67
C ALA A 153 -15.03 -1.47 4.94
N LEU A 154 -13.73 -1.72 5.17
CA LEU A 154 -12.73 -0.67 5.39
C LEU A 154 -12.26 -0.03 4.08
N ALA A 155 -12.10 -0.84 3.04
CA ALA A 155 -11.57 -0.44 1.74
C ALA A 155 -12.58 0.33 0.89
N LEU A 156 -13.86 -0.07 0.89
CA LEU A 156 -14.87 0.48 0.00
C LEU A 156 -14.96 2.03 0.06
N PRO A 157 -15.01 2.68 1.24
CA PRO A 157 -15.02 4.14 1.30
C PRO A 157 -13.76 4.80 0.72
N VAL A 158 -12.60 4.14 0.84
CA VAL A 158 -11.33 4.65 0.31
C VAL A 158 -11.30 4.51 -1.21
N VAL A 159 -11.71 3.36 -1.73
CA VAL A 159 -11.77 3.08 -3.17
C VAL A 159 -12.78 4.01 -3.86
N VAL A 160 -13.97 4.20 -3.28
CA VAL A 160 -14.98 5.12 -3.81
C VAL A 160 -14.46 6.56 -3.79
N GLY A 161 -13.83 6.99 -2.70
CA GLY A 161 -13.21 8.31 -2.63
C GLY A 161 -12.08 8.48 -3.66
N ALA A 162 -11.25 7.47 -3.86
CA ALA A 162 -10.18 7.48 -4.85
C ALA A 162 -10.73 7.62 -6.27
N ALA A 163 -11.81 6.90 -6.60
CA ALA A 163 -12.50 7.01 -7.87
C ALA A 163 -13.12 8.41 -8.06
N ALA A 164 -13.70 9.00 -7.02
CA ALA A 164 -14.22 10.36 -7.06
C ALA A 164 -13.11 11.40 -7.31
N VAL A 165 -11.96 11.27 -6.63
CA VAL A 165 -10.80 12.15 -6.88
C VAL A 165 -10.30 12.00 -8.32
N ALA A 166 -10.14 10.77 -8.81
CA ALA A 166 -9.72 10.53 -10.18
C ALA A 166 -10.69 11.14 -11.21
N LEU A 167 -12.01 11.02 -10.95
CA LEU A 167 -13.04 11.65 -11.77
C LEU A 167 -12.93 13.18 -11.75
N ILE A 168 -12.76 13.79 -10.58
CA ILE A 168 -12.59 15.26 -10.44
C ILE A 168 -11.37 15.73 -11.24
N LEU A 169 -10.23 15.07 -11.11
CA LEU A 169 -9.00 15.43 -11.84
C LEU A 169 -9.20 15.30 -13.36
N THR A 170 -9.91 14.26 -13.80
CA THR A 170 -10.26 14.05 -15.21
C THR A 170 -11.17 15.15 -15.73
N LEU A 171 -12.23 15.51 -14.98
CA LEU A 171 -13.18 16.57 -15.34
C LEU A 171 -12.51 17.96 -15.34
N ALA A 172 -11.55 18.18 -14.44
CA ALA A 172 -10.73 19.38 -14.39
C ALA A 172 -9.70 19.46 -15.55
N ARG A 173 -9.65 18.45 -16.44
CA ARG A 173 -8.71 18.36 -17.56
C ARG A 173 -7.25 18.43 -17.13
N LEU A 174 -6.96 17.97 -15.91
CA LEU A 174 -5.60 17.71 -15.47
C LEU A 174 -5.22 16.39 -16.15
N HIS A 175 -4.40 16.46 -17.21
CA HIS A 175 -4.04 15.34 -18.08
C HIS A 175 -3.13 14.32 -17.35
N ILE A 176 -3.62 13.76 -16.25
CA ILE A 176 -2.94 12.82 -15.36
C ILE A 176 -3.37 11.42 -15.77
N TYR A 177 -2.40 10.50 -15.86
CA TYR A 177 -2.66 9.11 -16.15
C TYR A 177 -3.59 8.50 -15.08
N LEU A 178 -4.71 7.90 -15.51
CA LEU A 178 -5.81 7.49 -14.62
C LEU A 178 -5.39 6.60 -13.43
N PRO A 179 -4.50 5.59 -13.61
CA PRO A 179 -4.01 4.79 -12.48
C PRO A 179 -3.23 5.62 -11.46
N VAL A 180 -2.49 6.63 -11.91
CA VAL A 180 -1.74 7.54 -11.03
C VAL A 180 -2.70 8.42 -10.24
N ALA A 181 -3.71 9.00 -10.92
CA ALA A 181 -4.75 9.80 -10.27
C ALA A 181 -5.51 8.99 -9.21
N ALA A 182 -5.86 7.74 -9.52
CA ALA A 182 -6.54 6.85 -8.58
C ALA A 182 -5.65 6.46 -7.40
N GLY A 183 -4.37 6.13 -7.63
CA GLY A 183 -3.42 5.81 -6.55
C GLY A 183 -3.18 7.00 -5.62
N ALA A 184 -3.00 8.20 -6.17
CA ALA A 184 -2.85 9.43 -5.38
C ALA A 184 -4.14 9.74 -4.60
N GLY A 185 -5.30 9.63 -5.25
CA GLY A 185 -6.60 9.80 -4.61
C GLY A 185 -6.83 8.80 -3.47
N PHE A 186 -6.42 7.54 -3.65
CA PHE A 186 -6.48 6.52 -2.60
C PHE A 186 -5.67 6.93 -1.37
N ALA A 187 -4.41 7.35 -1.56
CA ALA A 187 -3.57 7.79 -0.47
C ALA A 187 -4.18 8.98 0.28
N VAL A 188 -4.62 10.01 -0.45
CA VAL A 188 -5.25 11.22 0.11
C VAL A 188 -6.50 10.87 0.92
N VAL A 189 -7.39 10.05 0.37
CA VAL A 189 -8.64 9.67 1.04
C VAL A 189 -8.36 8.82 2.27
N LEU A 190 -7.43 7.87 2.19
CA LEU A 190 -7.02 7.04 3.32
C LEU A 190 -6.47 7.92 4.45
N THR A 191 -5.59 8.86 4.12
CA THR A 191 -5.02 9.82 5.08
C THR A 191 -6.10 10.68 5.71
N GLY A 192 -6.99 11.28 4.92
CA GLY A 192 -8.10 12.08 5.44
C GLY A 192 -9.00 11.31 6.40
N ARG A 193 -9.26 10.03 6.09
CA ARG A 193 -10.02 9.15 6.99
C ARG A 193 -9.26 8.81 8.27
N ALA A 194 -7.97 8.53 8.18
CA ALA A 194 -7.13 8.27 9.35
C ALA A 194 -7.08 9.51 10.27
N LEU A 195 -6.81 10.69 9.72
CA LEU A 195 -6.82 11.97 10.45
C LEU A 195 -8.19 12.26 11.07
N GLY A 196 -9.27 12.12 10.30
CA GLY A 196 -10.63 12.28 10.81
C GLY A 196 -11.00 11.28 11.91
N SER A 197 -10.29 10.15 12.02
CA SER A 197 -10.46 9.18 13.10
C SER A 197 -9.64 9.51 14.36
N ILE A 198 -8.54 10.23 14.19
CA ILE A 198 -7.73 10.78 15.30
C ILE A 198 -8.47 11.96 15.91
N VAL A 199 -8.94 12.92 15.08
CA VAL A 199 -9.65 14.12 15.55
C VAL A 199 -10.93 13.76 16.30
N ARG A 200 -11.71 12.77 15.83
CA ARG A 200 -12.93 12.32 16.50
C ARG A 200 -12.72 11.59 17.84
N LYS A 201 -11.47 11.39 18.26
CA LYS A 201 -11.12 10.83 19.58
C LYS A 201 -10.62 11.89 20.57
N ALA A 202 -10.28 13.09 20.07
CA ALA A 202 -10.08 14.27 20.90
C ALA A 202 -11.45 14.89 21.20
#